data_AF-A0A560JE30-F1
#
_entry.id   AF-A0A560JE30-F1
#
_cell.length_a   1.000
_cell.length_b   1.000
_cell.length_c   1.000
_cell.angle_alpha   90.00
_cell.angle_beta   90.00
_cell.angle_gamma   90.00
#
_symmetry.space_group_name_H-M   'P 1'
#
loop_
_entity.id
_entity.type
_entity.pdbx_description
1 polymer ?
#
loop_
_entity_poly.entity_id
_entity_poly.type
_entity_poly.pdbx_seq_one_letter_code
_entity_poly.pdbx_strand_id
1 'polypeptide(L)'
;MNTHILRAMAVAAMAAAATPGIAADTDWTAVGQALGKAVAVQPDGVYKVGLPRTDLAVTLDGVAIKPTLALGSWLAFKETAQGQAMVMGDLVLTQDEVNPVAKELEDGGIQITALHNHLLRAQPATLYMHVDGHGDAVKLATVLHDALAKSKTPLAAPAAAPAPAAIDLDTAALDKALGYTGKVNGGVYQVTIPRAEAAKAGGMEIPPSMGAGIAINFQPTGAGKAAITGDFVLIASEVNPVIKALRDNGIEITALHNHMLDDEPRLFFMHFWANDDAVKLARGLHDALAQMKVAHS
;
A
#
# COMPACT_ATOMS: atom_id res chain seq x y z
N MET A 1 40.25 -31.39 -76.48
CA MET A 1 39.96 -32.20 -75.28
C MET A 1 40.18 -31.30 -74.08
N ASN A 2 39.09 -30.95 -73.40
CA ASN A 2 38.99 -29.86 -72.42
C ASN A 2 39.51 -30.25 -71.04
N THR A 3 40.21 -29.31 -70.42
CA THR A 3 40.58 -29.26 -69.01
C THR A 3 39.38 -28.88 -68.14
N HIS A 4 39.09 -29.65 -67.09
CA HIS A 4 38.09 -29.30 -66.08
C HIS A 4 38.77 -28.83 -64.80
N ILE A 5 38.58 -27.55 -64.48
CA ILE A 5 38.99 -26.90 -63.24
C ILE A 5 37.86 -27.09 -62.22
N LEU A 6 38.10 -27.83 -61.14
CA LEU A 6 37.19 -27.85 -59.98
C LEU A 6 37.43 -26.59 -59.14
N ARG A 7 36.40 -25.74 -59.02
CA ARG A 7 36.34 -24.64 -58.04
C ARG A 7 35.63 -25.15 -56.78
N ALA A 8 36.35 -25.22 -55.67
CA ALA A 8 35.76 -25.39 -54.35
C ALA A 8 35.20 -24.03 -53.88
N MET A 9 33.89 -23.93 -53.69
CA MET A 9 33.26 -22.79 -53.02
C MET A 9 33.20 -23.08 -51.51
N ALA A 10 33.95 -22.29 -50.74
CA ALA A 10 33.80 -22.26 -49.28
C ALA A 10 32.60 -21.36 -48.93
N VAL A 11 31.56 -21.93 -48.32
CA VAL A 11 30.46 -21.19 -47.72
C VAL A 11 30.87 -20.82 -46.30
N ALA A 12 31.18 -19.54 -46.06
CA ALA A 12 31.40 -19.01 -44.73
C ALA A 12 30.05 -18.68 -44.08
N ALA A 13 29.63 -19.50 -43.12
CA ALA A 13 28.46 -19.19 -42.29
C ALA A 13 28.84 -18.11 -41.26
N MET A 14 28.37 -16.88 -41.47
CA MET A 14 28.43 -15.82 -40.46
C MET A 14 27.38 -16.10 -39.38
N ALA A 15 27.82 -16.62 -38.24
CA ALA A 15 27.02 -16.64 -37.02
C ALA A 15 26.95 -15.20 -36.48
N ALA A 16 25.82 -14.52 -36.65
CA ALA A 16 25.54 -13.27 -35.96
C ALA A 16 25.38 -13.57 -34.47
N ALA A 17 26.40 -13.27 -33.67
CA ALA A 17 26.29 -13.33 -32.22
C ALA A 17 25.35 -12.18 -31.80
N ALA A 18 24.12 -12.50 -31.43
CA ALA A 18 23.25 -11.55 -30.75
C ALA A 18 23.88 -11.25 -29.39
N THR A 19 24.49 -10.07 -29.25
CA THR A 19 24.84 -9.54 -27.94
C THR A 19 23.54 -9.41 -27.14
N PRO A 20 23.40 -10.03 -25.96
CA PRO A 20 22.25 -9.78 -25.11
C PRO A 20 22.22 -8.27 -24.85
N GLY A 21 21.17 -7.61 -25.30
CA GLY A 21 20.94 -6.20 -24.98
C GLY A 21 20.87 -6.09 -23.47
N ILE A 22 21.70 -5.23 -22.88
CA ILE A 22 21.58 -4.87 -21.48
C ILE A 22 20.21 -4.20 -21.36
N ALA A 23 19.27 -4.88 -20.68
CA ALA A 23 17.96 -4.30 -20.41
C ALA A 23 18.16 -3.04 -19.55
N ALA A 24 17.54 -1.93 -19.95
CA ALA A 24 17.65 -0.67 -19.24
C ALA A 24 16.89 -0.72 -17.90
N ASP A 25 17.36 0.05 -16.92
CA ASP A 25 16.66 0.24 -15.64
C ASP A 25 15.22 0.75 -15.87
N THR A 26 14.35 0.49 -14.90
CA THR A 26 12.94 0.91 -14.98
C THR A 26 12.80 2.44 -15.13
N ASP A 27 12.12 2.89 -16.19
CA ASP A 27 11.81 4.30 -16.41
C ASP A 27 10.62 4.75 -15.55
N TRP A 28 10.91 5.19 -14.33
CA TRP A 28 9.90 5.70 -13.39
C TRP A 28 9.16 6.95 -13.88
N THR A 29 9.73 7.69 -14.83
CA THR A 29 9.04 8.82 -15.46
C THR A 29 7.94 8.31 -16.37
N ALA A 30 8.24 7.31 -17.22
CA ALA A 30 7.25 6.65 -18.06
C ALA A 30 6.15 5.94 -17.25
N VAL A 31 6.51 5.28 -16.14
CA VAL A 31 5.53 4.70 -15.19
C VAL A 31 4.58 5.76 -14.66
N GLY A 32 5.10 6.91 -14.20
CA GLY A 32 4.27 8.01 -13.72
C GLY A 32 3.34 8.61 -14.78
N GLN A 33 3.82 8.72 -16.03
CA GLN A 33 3.01 9.18 -17.15
C GLN A 33 1.90 8.18 -17.49
N ALA A 34 2.22 6.89 -17.56
CA ALA A 34 1.26 5.83 -17.84
C ALA A 34 0.19 5.71 -16.76
N LEU A 35 0.56 5.86 -15.48
CA LEU A 35 -0.41 5.87 -14.38
C LEU A 35 -1.25 7.17 -14.35
N GLY A 36 -0.74 8.25 -14.94
CA GLY A 36 -1.35 9.59 -14.91
C GLY A 36 -0.97 10.41 -13.67
N LYS A 37 0.02 9.96 -12.88
CA LYS A 37 0.52 10.68 -11.70
C LYS A 37 1.99 10.36 -11.44
N ALA A 38 2.84 11.37 -11.64
CA ALA A 38 4.27 11.27 -11.38
C ALA A 38 4.62 11.62 -9.91
N VAL A 39 5.48 10.82 -9.31
CA VAL A 39 6.08 11.05 -7.98
C VAL A 39 7.58 10.77 -8.01
N ALA A 40 8.30 11.13 -6.95
CA ALA A 40 9.67 10.70 -6.75
C ALA A 40 9.72 9.28 -6.17
N VAL A 41 10.77 8.52 -6.53
CA VAL A 41 11.10 7.24 -5.87
C VAL A 41 11.48 7.53 -4.42
N GLN A 42 10.97 6.72 -3.49
CA GLN A 42 11.27 6.84 -2.07
C GLN A 42 12.71 6.37 -1.75
N PRO A 43 13.29 6.75 -0.59
CA PRO A 43 14.65 6.35 -0.22
C PRO A 43 14.89 4.83 -0.17
N ASP A 44 13.83 4.03 0.00
CA ASP A 44 13.87 2.57 0.01
C ASP A 44 13.70 1.94 -1.40
N GLY A 45 13.73 2.76 -2.45
CA GLY A 45 13.65 2.33 -3.84
C GLY A 45 12.23 2.09 -4.36
N VAL A 46 11.20 2.40 -3.57
CA VAL A 46 9.80 2.18 -3.96
C VAL A 46 9.21 3.41 -4.65
N TYR A 47 8.63 3.21 -5.83
CA TYR A 47 7.83 4.23 -6.51
C TYR A 47 6.37 4.12 -6.04
N LYS A 48 6.01 4.89 -5.01
CA LYS A 48 4.68 4.82 -4.36
C LYS A 48 3.83 6.05 -4.66
N VAL A 49 2.68 5.82 -5.29
CA VAL A 49 1.71 6.83 -5.66
C VAL A 49 0.51 6.76 -4.72
N GLY A 50 0.24 7.87 -4.03
CA GLY A 50 -0.96 8.05 -3.21
C GLY A 50 -2.14 8.63 -4.01
N LEU A 51 -3.31 8.02 -3.84
CA LEU A 51 -4.55 8.26 -4.58
C LEU A 51 -5.71 8.44 -3.59
N PRO A 52 -5.72 9.52 -2.79
CA PRO A 52 -6.75 9.73 -1.78
C PRO A 52 -8.13 9.94 -2.42
N ARG A 53 -9.16 9.30 -1.85
CA ARG A 53 -10.58 9.49 -2.22
C ARG A 53 -11.12 10.82 -1.69
N THR A 54 -10.58 11.94 -2.18
CA THR A 54 -11.01 13.30 -1.82
C THR A 54 -12.40 13.64 -2.35
N ASP A 55 -12.94 12.82 -3.25
CA ASP A 55 -14.31 12.91 -3.77
C ASP A 55 -15.36 12.37 -2.76
N LEU A 56 -14.94 11.53 -1.80
CA LEU A 56 -15.84 10.92 -0.84
C LEU A 56 -15.96 11.75 0.45
N ALA A 57 -17.20 11.93 0.91
CA ALA A 57 -17.53 12.51 2.21
C ALA A 57 -17.96 11.40 3.18
N VAL A 58 -16.99 10.59 3.64
CA VAL A 58 -17.26 9.46 4.55
C VAL A 58 -17.40 9.94 5.99
N THR A 59 -18.37 9.37 6.70
CA THR A 59 -18.58 9.56 8.14
C THR A 59 -18.64 8.21 8.86
N LEU A 60 -18.20 8.16 10.11
CA LEU A 60 -18.31 6.99 10.99
C LEU A 60 -18.48 7.46 12.43
N ASP A 61 -19.51 6.96 13.13
CA ASP A 61 -19.79 7.26 14.54
C ASP A 61 -19.77 8.78 14.84
N GLY A 62 -20.29 9.60 13.91
CA GLY A 62 -20.33 11.07 14.02
C GLY A 62 -19.03 11.81 13.63
N VAL A 63 -17.98 11.08 13.23
CA VAL A 63 -16.70 11.65 12.78
C VAL A 63 -16.65 11.70 11.26
N ALA A 64 -16.37 12.87 10.68
CA ALA A 64 -16.02 12.98 9.27
C ALA A 64 -14.61 12.43 9.04
N ILE A 65 -14.47 11.42 8.17
CA ILE A 65 -13.21 10.72 7.92
C ILE A 65 -12.38 11.50 6.91
N LYS A 66 -11.20 11.97 7.32
CA LYS A 66 -10.25 12.57 6.37
C LYS A 66 -9.70 11.49 5.45
N PRO A 67 -9.43 11.80 4.17
CA PRO A 67 -8.77 10.83 3.29
C PRO A 67 -7.44 10.30 3.84
N THR A 68 -6.66 11.14 4.52
CA THR A 68 -5.41 10.74 5.16
C THR A 68 -5.58 9.88 6.41
N LEU A 69 -6.79 9.78 6.99
CA LEU A 69 -7.07 8.87 8.10
C LEU A 69 -7.25 7.43 7.60
N ALA A 70 -8.05 7.24 6.55
CA ALA A 70 -8.45 5.89 6.12
C ALA A 70 -8.88 5.75 4.65
N LEU A 71 -8.95 6.80 3.84
CA LEU A 71 -9.49 6.73 2.46
C LEU A 71 -8.39 6.92 1.41
N GLY A 72 -7.18 6.47 1.72
CA GLY A 72 -6.01 6.62 0.87
C GLY A 72 -5.76 5.38 0.05
N SER A 73 -6.22 5.35 -1.21
CA SER A 73 -5.74 4.32 -2.14
C SER A 73 -4.24 4.55 -2.42
N TRP A 74 -3.51 3.49 -2.70
CA TRP A 74 -2.11 3.60 -3.11
C TRP A 74 -1.68 2.46 -4.03
N LEU A 75 -0.67 2.76 -4.84
CA LEU A 75 0.04 1.81 -5.69
C LEU A 75 1.53 1.98 -5.46
N ALA A 76 2.24 0.88 -5.23
CA ALA A 76 3.66 0.90 -4.93
C ALA A 76 4.38 -0.08 -5.84
N PHE A 77 5.31 0.43 -6.64
CA PHE A 77 6.12 -0.35 -7.56
C PHE A 77 7.52 -0.51 -6.99
N LYS A 78 8.09 -1.69 -7.16
CA LYS A 78 9.48 -2.00 -6.84
C LYS A 78 10.08 -2.80 -7.98
N GLU A 79 11.25 -2.39 -8.43
CA GLU A 79 11.99 -3.10 -9.46
C GLU A 79 12.45 -4.47 -8.94
N THR A 80 12.18 -5.53 -9.71
CA THR A 80 12.52 -6.92 -9.35
C THR A 80 13.68 -7.45 -10.18
N ALA A 81 13.74 -7.04 -11.44
CA ALA A 81 14.80 -7.26 -12.39
C ALA A 81 14.77 -6.13 -13.42
N GLN A 82 15.79 -6.02 -14.27
CA GLN A 82 15.92 -4.92 -15.24
C GLN A 82 14.65 -4.75 -16.09
N GLY A 83 13.96 -3.61 -15.92
CA GLY A 83 12.72 -3.27 -16.63
C GLY A 83 11.49 -4.08 -16.21
N GLN A 84 11.58 -4.90 -15.15
CA GLN A 84 10.49 -5.64 -14.54
C GLN A 84 10.23 -5.11 -13.14
N ALA A 85 8.95 -4.96 -12.80
CA ALA A 85 8.54 -4.53 -11.48
C ALA A 85 7.52 -5.51 -10.90
N MET A 86 7.47 -5.53 -9.59
CA MET A 86 6.28 -5.90 -8.86
C MET A 86 5.51 -4.63 -8.51
N VAL A 87 4.19 -4.73 -8.51
CA VAL A 87 3.30 -3.70 -7.99
C VAL A 87 2.39 -4.31 -6.94
N MET A 88 2.27 -3.63 -5.81
CA MET A 88 1.25 -3.91 -4.82
C MET A 88 0.37 -2.68 -4.65
N GLY A 89 -0.87 -2.88 -4.22
CA GLY A 89 -1.78 -1.77 -3.98
C GLY A 89 -2.87 -2.07 -2.98
N ASP A 90 -3.54 -0.99 -2.62
CA ASP A 90 -4.78 -0.96 -1.84
C ASP A 90 -5.68 0.10 -2.50
N LEU A 91 -6.80 -0.34 -3.07
CA LEU A 91 -7.74 0.52 -3.77
C LEU A 91 -9.00 0.71 -2.93
N VAL A 92 -9.26 1.95 -2.52
CA VAL A 92 -10.49 2.35 -1.83
C VAL A 92 -11.60 2.58 -2.86
N LEU A 93 -12.59 1.70 -2.83
CA LEU A 93 -13.70 1.65 -3.78
C LEU A 93 -15.04 1.75 -3.05
N THR A 94 -16.03 2.34 -3.70
CA THR A 94 -17.44 2.19 -3.31
C THR A 94 -17.98 0.86 -3.84
N GLN A 95 -19.10 0.40 -3.31
CA GLN A 95 -19.71 -0.89 -3.69
C GLN A 95 -19.91 -1.02 -5.21
N ASP A 96 -20.37 0.04 -5.87
CA ASP A 96 -20.64 0.05 -7.32
C ASP A 96 -19.36 0.09 -8.17
N GLU A 97 -18.23 0.49 -7.58
CA GLU A 97 -16.93 0.58 -8.27
C GLU A 97 -16.14 -0.73 -8.22
N VAL A 98 -16.42 -1.62 -7.24
CA VAL A 98 -15.64 -2.86 -7.02
C VAL A 98 -15.56 -3.73 -8.28
N ASN A 99 -16.69 -4.20 -8.81
CA ASN A 99 -16.69 -5.17 -9.91
C ASN A 99 -16.17 -4.58 -11.24
N PRO A 100 -16.50 -3.34 -11.63
CA PRO A 100 -15.90 -2.71 -12.80
C PRO A 100 -14.38 -2.60 -12.73
N VAL A 101 -13.83 -2.20 -11.57
CA VAL A 101 -12.39 -2.11 -11.35
C VAL A 101 -11.75 -3.49 -11.35
N ALA A 102 -12.31 -4.45 -10.61
CA ALA A 102 -11.85 -5.83 -10.55
C ALA A 102 -11.69 -6.44 -11.95
N LYS A 103 -12.71 -6.28 -12.79
CA LYS A 103 -12.71 -6.81 -14.15
C LYS A 103 -11.56 -6.26 -14.99
N GLU A 104 -11.32 -4.95 -14.94
CA GLU A 104 -10.25 -4.32 -15.72
C GLU A 104 -8.86 -4.79 -15.25
N LEU A 105 -8.68 -4.97 -13.93
CA LEU A 105 -7.45 -5.52 -13.36
C LEU A 105 -7.21 -6.96 -13.83
N GLU A 106 -8.22 -7.83 -13.72
CA GLU A 106 -8.13 -9.25 -14.10
C GLU A 106 -7.87 -9.42 -15.61
N ASP A 107 -8.59 -8.68 -16.46
CA ASP A 107 -8.39 -8.69 -17.92
C ASP A 107 -6.97 -8.20 -18.29
N GLY A 108 -6.40 -7.29 -17.49
CA GLY A 108 -5.04 -6.77 -17.63
C GLY A 108 -3.95 -7.60 -16.94
N GLY A 109 -4.30 -8.72 -16.30
CA GLY A 109 -3.36 -9.63 -15.65
C GLY A 109 -2.86 -9.18 -14.27
N ILE A 110 -3.53 -8.24 -13.62
CA ILE A 110 -3.28 -7.85 -12.22
C ILE A 110 -4.20 -8.66 -11.31
N GLN A 111 -3.61 -9.30 -10.31
CA GLN A 111 -4.33 -10.15 -9.38
C GLN A 111 -5.02 -9.33 -8.30
N ILE A 112 -6.24 -9.71 -7.95
CA ILE A 112 -6.92 -9.25 -6.75
C ILE A 112 -6.56 -10.21 -5.63
N THR A 113 -5.87 -9.70 -4.61
CA THR A 113 -5.37 -10.53 -3.51
C THR A 113 -6.25 -10.49 -2.28
N ALA A 114 -7.05 -9.42 -2.13
CA ALA A 114 -8.07 -9.30 -1.08
C ALA A 114 -9.14 -8.27 -1.43
N LEU A 115 -10.33 -8.43 -0.84
CA LEU A 115 -11.39 -7.44 -0.82
C LEU A 115 -12.06 -7.45 0.56
N HIS A 116 -12.00 -6.34 1.29
CA HIS A 116 -12.55 -6.24 2.64
C HIS A 116 -12.88 -4.80 3.03
N ASN A 117 -13.40 -4.60 4.24
CA ASN A 117 -13.59 -3.28 4.83
C ASN A 117 -12.40 -2.90 5.72
N HIS A 118 -12.14 -1.60 5.89
CA HIS A 118 -11.36 -1.07 7.03
C HIS A 118 -12.29 -0.54 8.13
N LEU A 119 -13.47 -0.04 7.76
CA LEU A 119 -14.40 0.66 8.64
C LEU A 119 -15.79 -0.02 8.58
N LEU A 120 -16.29 -0.56 9.70
CA LEU A 120 -17.50 -1.40 9.72
C LEU A 120 -18.81 -0.66 9.40
N ARG A 121 -18.94 0.59 9.85
CA ARG A 121 -20.21 1.36 9.80
C ARG A 121 -20.07 2.67 9.01
N ALA A 122 -19.02 2.78 8.19
CA ALA A 122 -18.76 3.98 7.42
C ALA A 122 -19.88 4.27 6.42
N GLN A 123 -20.21 5.54 6.24
CA GLN A 123 -21.22 6.01 5.28
C GLN A 123 -20.70 7.20 4.45
N PRO A 124 -20.65 7.12 3.11
CA PRO A 124 -20.93 5.91 2.33
C PRO A 124 -19.93 4.78 2.67
N ALA A 125 -20.37 3.53 2.50
CA ALA A 125 -19.52 2.38 2.75
C ALA A 125 -18.38 2.32 1.72
N THR A 126 -17.17 2.01 2.20
CA THR A 126 -15.98 1.79 1.38
C THR A 126 -15.46 0.38 1.55
N LEU A 127 -14.91 -0.16 0.47
CA LEU A 127 -14.21 -1.43 0.40
C LEU A 127 -12.78 -1.18 -0.09
N TYR A 128 -11.88 -2.07 0.29
CA TYR A 128 -10.45 -1.98 0.07
C TYR A 128 -10.05 -3.22 -0.69
N MET A 129 -9.56 -3.01 -1.91
CA MET A 129 -9.16 -4.07 -2.82
C MET A 129 -7.64 -4.08 -2.91
N HIS A 130 -7.03 -5.15 -2.40
CA HIS A 130 -5.60 -5.35 -2.55
C HIS A 130 -5.30 -5.98 -3.89
N VAL A 131 -4.20 -5.51 -4.49
CA VAL A 131 -3.76 -5.95 -5.82
C VAL A 131 -2.29 -6.32 -5.79
N ASP A 132 -1.94 -7.29 -6.64
CA ASP A 132 -0.57 -7.71 -6.91
C ASP A 132 -0.37 -7.90 -8.43
N GLY A 133 0.79 -7.49 -8.93
CA GLY A 133 1.13 -7.69 -10.34
C GLY A 133 2.63 -7.72 -10.57
N HIS A 134 3.05 -8.53 -11.54
CA HIS A 134 4.45 -8.69 -11.93
C HIS A 134 4.62 -8.54 -13.43
N GLY A 135 5.63 -7.81 -13.87
CA GLY A 135 5.94 -7.67 -15.29
C GLY A 135 6.54 -6.31 -15.65
N ASP A 136 6.34 -5.90 -16.90
CA ASP A 136 6.76 -4.58 -17.39
C ASP A 136 6.07 -3.45 -16.61
N ALA A 137 6.86 -2.57 -15.99
CA ALA A 137 6.35 -1.55 -15.07
C ALA A 137 5.39 -0.56 -15.75
N VAL A 138 5.64 -0.21 -17.01
CA VAL A 138 4.79 0.75 -17.75
C VAL A 138 3.47 0.10 -18.12
N LYS A 139 3.47 -1.17 -18.56
CA LYS A 139 2.23 -1.91 -18.83
C LYS A 139 1.38 -2.08 -17.57
N LEU A 140 2.01 -2.44 -16.44
CA LEU A 140 1.31 -2.53 -15.16
C LEU A 140 0.66 -1.18 -14.80
N ALA A 141 1.40 -0.07 -14.94
CA ALA A 141 0.88 1.27 -14.69
C ALA A 141 -0.29 1.65 -15.61
N THR A 142 -0.25 1.26 -16.90
CA THR A 142 -1.35 1.47 -17.83
C THR A 142 -2.61 0.71 -17.41
N VAL A 143 -2.50 -0.58 -17.08
CA VAL A 143 -3.66 -1.37 -16.60
C VAL A 143 -4.26 -0.77 -15.33
N LEU A 144 -3.40 -0.33 -14.40
CA LEU A 144 -3.83 0.32 -13.17
C LEU A 144 -4.55 1.66 -13.43
N HIS A 145 -4.07 2.44 -14.40
CA HIS A 145 -4.76 3.66 -14.83
C HIS A 145 -6.16 3.36 -15.37
N ASP A 146 -6.26 2.39 -16.29
CA ASP A 146 -7.53 2.01 -16.94
C ASP A 146 -8.52 1.45 -15.91
N ALA A 147 -8.03 0.68 -14.93
CA ALA A 147 -8.83 0.19 -13.82
C ALA A 147 -9.33 1.34 -12.92
N LEU A 148 -8.45 2.27 -12.55
CA LEU A 148 -8.83 3.46 -11.77
C LEU A 148 -9.88 4.31 -12.50
N ALA A 149 -9.83 4.38 -13.83
CA ALA A 149 -10.82 5.08 -14.66
C ALA A 149 -12.22 4.45 -14.61
N LYS A 150 -12.37 3.22 -14.09
CA LYS A 150 -13.68 2.61 -13.77
C LYS A 150 -14.24 3.04 -12.41
N SER A 151 -13.50 3.86 -11.67
CA SER A 151 -13.89 4.46 -10.40
C SER A 151 -13.91 5.98 -10.49
N LYS A 152 -14.36 6.64 -9.43
CA LYS A 152 -14.26 8.10 -9.27
C LYS A 152 -12.97 8.55 -8.57
N THR A 153 -12.01 7.64 -8.39
CA THR A 153 -10.74 7.95 -7.71
C THR A 153 -10.04 9.14 -8.38
N PRO A 154 -9.78 10.24 -7.65
CA PRO A 154 -9.10 11.39 -8.22
C PRO A 154 -7.65 11.08 -8.61
N LEU A 155 -7.34 11.14 -9.91
CA LEU A 155 -5.98 10.97 -10.44
C LEU A 155 -5.18 12.27 -10.47
N ALA A 156 -5.87 13.41 -10.60
CA ALA A 156 -5.24 14.71 -10.58
C ALA A 156 -4.52 14.95 -9.24
N ALA A 157 -3.40 15.66 -9.29
CA ALA A 157 -2.77 16.16 -8.08
C ALA A 157 -3.80 17.01 -7.32
N PRO A 158 -4.01 16.77 -6.01
CA PRO A 158 -4.81 17.67 -5.19
C PRO A 158 -4.24 19.09 -5.33
N ALA A 159 -5.11 20.10 -5.29
CA ALA A 159 -4.66 21.47 -5.14
C ALA A 159 -3.68 21.54 -3.95
N ALA A 160 -2.62 22.34 -4.07
CA ALA A 160 -1.60 22.48 -3.02
C ALA A 160 -2.30 22.67 -1.67
N ALA A 161 -2.11 21.72 -0.76
CA ALA A 161 -2.69 21.81 0.56
C ALA A 161 -2.14 23.07 1.24
N PRO A 162 -2.97 23.82 1.99
CA PRO A 162 -2.47 24.89 2.84
C PRO A 162 -1.34 24.36 3.73
N ALA A 163 -0.38 25.23 4.06
CA ALA A 163 0.69 24.90 5.00
C ALA A 163 0.09 24.17 6.22
N PRO A 164 0.71 23.09 6.71
CA PRO A 164 0.12 22.29 7.78
C PRO A 164 -0.22 23.19 8.96
N ALA A 165 -1.51 23.35 9.25
CA ALA A 165 -1.92 23.89 10.54
C ALA A 165 -1.37 22.93 11.61
N ALA A 166 -0.92 23.48 12.74
CA ALA A 166 -0.57 22.68 13.89
C ALA A 166 -1.73 21.71 14.18
N ILE A 167 -1.43 20.43 14.39
CA ILE A 167 -2.44 19.44 14.72
C ILE A 167 -2.96 19.69 16.14
N ASP A 168 -4.27 19.54 16.35
CA ASP A 168 -4.90 19.67 17.68
C ASP A 168 -4.69 18.39 18.52
N LEU A 169 -3.43 17.98 18.67
CA LEU A 169 -2.99 16.83 19.48
C LEU A 169 -1.61 17.10 20.06
N ASP A 170 -1.38 16.66 21.30
CA ASP A 170 -0.04 16.61 21.89
C ASP A 170 0.73 15.40 21.35
N THR A 171 1.38 15.58 20.20
CA THR A 171 2.10 14.48 19.52
C THR A 171 3.27 13.95 20.35
N ALA A 172 3.87 14.76 21.23
CA ALA A 172 4.95 14.29 22.11
C ALA A 172 4.40 13.36 23.21
N ALA A 173 3.21 13.66 23.75
CA ALA A 173 2.53 12.75 24.66
C ALA A 173 2.09 11.45 23.96
N LEU A 174 1.64 11.54 22.70
CA LEU A 174 1.33 10.35 21.89
C LEU A 174 2.57 9.48 21.67
N ASP A 175 3.70 10.07 21.30
CA ASP A 175 4.96 9.34 21.11
C ASP A 175 5.39 8.60 22.35
N LYS A 176 5.34 9.28 23.49
CA LYS A 176 5.69 8.69 24.78
C LYS A 176 4.74 7.57 25.17
N ALA A 177 3.45 7.72 24.90
CA ALA A 177 2.43 6.73 25.24
C ALA A 177 2.45 5.50 24.31
N LEU A 178 2.69 5.72 23.02
CA LEU A 178 2.76 4.68 22.01
C LEU A 178 4.12 3.96 21.98
N GLY A 179 5.19 4.67 22.34
CA GLY A 179 6.57 4.19 22.24
C GLY A 179 7.20 4.40 20.86
N TYR A 180 6.51 5.08 19.93
CA TYR A 180 6.93 5.30 18.56
C TYR A 180 6.60 6.71 18.09
N THR A 181 7.49 7.31 17.32
CA THR A 181 7.29 8.63 16.72
C THR A 181 6.62 8.53 15.35
N GLY A 182 5.68 9.43 15.12
CA GLY A 182 4.95 9.61 13.88
C GLY A 182 5.23 10.96 13.21
N LYS A 183 4.43 11.27 12.19
CA LYS A 183 4.47 12.51 11.43
C LYS A 183 3.06 13.02 11.19
N VAL A 184 2.90 14.34 11.15
CA VAL A 184 1.62 14.96 10.77
C VAL A 184 1.51 15.02 9.25
N ASN A 185 0.43 14.48 8.70
CA ASN A 185 0.12 14.52 7.28
C ASN A 185 -1.38 14.78 7.08
N GLY A 186 -1.74 15.84 6.35
CA GLY A 186 -3.15 16.23 6.13
C GLY A 186 -3.94 16.45 7.43
N GLY A 187 -3.27 16.87 8.51
CA GLY A 187 -3.89 17.03 9.83
C GLY A 187 -4.31 15.71 10.50
N VAL A 188 -3.61 14.62 10.20
CA VAL A 188 -3.66 13.32 10.88
C VAL A 188 -2.26 12.98 11.34
N TYR A 189 -2.11 12.48 12.57
CA TYR A 189 -0.84 11.98 13.07
C TYR A 189 -0.67 10.52 12.66
N GLN A 190 0.35 10.21 11.87
CA GLN A 190 0.56 8.89 11.28
C GLN A 190 1.86 8.27 11.80
N VAL A 191 1.78 7.03 12.27
CA VAL A 191 2.91 6.24 12.74
C VAL A 191 3.00 5.00 11.86
N THR A 192 4.20 4.66 11.41
CA THR A 192 4.47 3.42 10.67
C THR A 192 5.54 2.64 11.40
N ILE A 193 5.22 1.41 11.79
CA ILE A 193 6.09 0.55 12.59
C ILE A 193 6.40 -0.70 11.76
N PRO A 194 7.66 -0.94 11.37
CA PRO A 194 8.03 -2.19 10.71
C PRO A 194 7.87 -3.37 11.68
N ARG A 195 7.50 -4.54 11.15
CA ARG A 195 7.70 -5.80 11.87
C ARG A 195 9.19 -6.06 12.10
N ALA A 196 9.52 -6.85 13.13
CA ALA A 196 10.90 -7.29 13.35
C ALA A 196 11.36 -8.27 12.26
N GLU A 197 10.46 -9.14 11.80
CA GLU A 197 10.72 -10.06 10.70
C GLU A 197 10.29 -9.46 9.35
N ALA A 198 11.14 -9.64 8.34
CA ALA A 198 10.83 -9.24 6.98
C ALA A 198 9.70 -10.09 6.39
N ALA A 199 8.74 -9.43 5.73
CA ALA A 199 7.70 -10.08 4.95
C ALA A 199 8.19 -10.39 3.54
N LYS A 200 7.76 -11.52 2.99
CA LYS A 200 7.95 -11.86 1.58
C LYS A 200 6.64 -12.22 0.91
N ALA A 201 6.54 -12.02 -0.40
CA ALA A 201 5.51 -12.60 -1.27
C ALA A 201 6.20 -13.05 -2.57
N GLY A 202 5.84 -14.23 -3.11
CA GLY A 202 6.54 -14.81 -4.26
C GLY A 202 8.06 -14.97 -4.08
N GLY A 203 8.54 -15.12 -2.84
CA GLY A 203 9.97 -15.17 -2.50
C GLY A 203 10.70 -13.82 -2.48
N MET A 204 10.03 -12.71 -2.80
CA MET A 204 10.59 -11.36 -2.79
C MET A 204 10.25 -10.63 -1.50
N GLU A 205 11.22 -9.89 -0.96
CA GLU A 205 11.01 -9.07 0.24
C GLU A 205 10.09 -7.87 -0.04
N ILE A 206 9.06 -7.74 0.79
CA ILE A 206 8.08 -6.66 0.77
C ILE A 206 8.49 -5.59 1.78
N PRO A 207 8.94 -4.40 1.34
CA PRO A 207 9.32 -3.34 2.26
C PRO A 207 8.08 -2.79 2.98
N PRO A 208 8.24 -2.18 4.18
CA PRO A 208 7.12 -1.60 4.92
C PRO A 208 6.28 -0.59 4.12
N SER A 209 6.93 0.16 3.22
CA SER A 209 6.27 1.13 2.33
C SER A 209 5.31 0.49 1.33
N MET A 210 5.43 -0.80 1.04
CA MET A 210 4.54 -1.59 0.17
C MET A 210 3.42 -2.31 0.92
N GLY A 211 3.08 -1.86 2.13
CA GLY A 211 1.94 -2.39 2.89
C GLY A 211 2.30 -3.49 3.90
N ALA A 212 3.59 -3.73 4.15
CA ALA A 212 4.06 -4.65 5.19
C ALA A 212 4.37 -3.97 6.54
N GLY A 213 4.16 -2.65 6.64
CA GLY A 213 4.33 -1.89 7.89
C GLY A 213 3.01 -1.75 8.64
N ILE A 214 3.06 -1.80 9.97
CA ILE A 214 1.92 -1.52 10.84
C ILE A 214 1.63 -0.02 10.74
N ALA A 215 0.41 0.33 10.35
CA ALA A 215 -0.01 1.71 10.21
C ALA A 215 -0.94 2.09 11.37
N ILE A 216 -0.69 3.23 12.02
CA ILE A 216 -1.53 3.77 13.08
C ILE A 216 -1.76 5.25 12.81
N ASN A 217 -3.03 5.66 12.72
CA ASN A 217 -3.42 7.02 12.41
C ASN A 217 -4.29 7.62 13.53
N PHE A 218 -4.02 8.86 13.92
CA PHE A 218 -4.83 9.64 14.85
C PHE A 218 -5.36 10.89 14.14
N GLN A 219 -6.68 10.97 13.98
CA GLN A 219 -7.34 12.18 13.54
C GLN A 219 -7.93 12.92 14.75
N PRO A 220 -7.57 14.19 15.00
CA PRO A 220 -8.15 14.96 16.09
C PRO A 220 -9.67 15.06 15.96
N THR A 221 -10.39 14.82 17.05
CA THR A 221 -11.84 15.04 17.17
C THR A 221 -12.20 16.13 18.18
N GLY A 222 -11.18 16.83 18.68
CA GLY A 222 -11.29 17.97 19.60
C GLY A 222 -11.18 17.57 21.07
N ALA A 223 -10.87 18.54 21.92
CA ALA A 223 -10.76 18.38 23.38
C ALA A 223 -9.82 17.24 23.81
N GLY A 224 -8.68 17.09 23.11
CA GLY A 224 -7.69 16.04 23.39
C GLY A 224 -8.08 14.63 22.91
N LYS A 225 -9.21 14.49 22.20
CA LYS A 225 -9.66 13.22 21.64
C LYS A 225 -9.17 13.03 20.21
N ALA A 226 -9.06 11.77 19.82
CA ALA A 226 -8.80 11.37 18.45
C ALA A 226 -9.64 10.16 18.04
N ALA A 227 -10.06 10.17 16.78
CA ALA A 227 -10.45 8.95 16.09
C ALA A 227 -9.18 8.23 15.63
N ILE A 228 -9.07 6.94 15.96
CA ILE A 228 -7.96 6.08 15.54
C ILE A 228 -8.44 4.98 14.61
N THR A 229 -7.59 4.66 13.66
CA THR A 229 -7.70 3.47 12.81
C THR A 229 -6.31 3.16 12.28
N GLY A 230 -6.16 1.96 11.75
CA GLY A 230 -4.89 1.51 11.26
C GLY A 230 -4.96 0.09 10.78
N ASP A 231 -3.81 -0.55 10.74
CA ASP A 231 -3.64 -1.90 10.27
C ASP A 231 -2.45 -2.54 10.99
N PHE A 232 -2.73 -3.63 11.71
CA PHE A 232 -1.71 -4.49 12.30
C PHE A 232 -1.35 -5.60 11.33
N VAL A 233 -0.04 -5.79 11.11
CA VAL A 233 0.51 -6.90 10.32
C VAL A 233 0.99 -7.97 11.30
N LEU A 234 0.34 -9.13 11.35
CA LEU A 234 0.47 -10.13 12.42
C LEU A 234 0.85 -11.50 11.87
N ILE A 235 1.57 -12.31 12.66
CA ILE A 235 1.61 -13.77 12.41
C ILE A 235 0.51 -14.48 13.20
N ALA A 236 0.21 -15.73 12.84
CA ALA A 236 -0.88 -16.51 13.42
C ALA A 236 -0.93 -16.50 14.97
N SER A 237 0.23 -16.62 15.64
CA SER A 237 0.31 -16.65 17.10
C SER A 237 0.03 -15.31 17.78
N GLU A 238 0.11 -14.20 17.05
CA GLU A 238 -0.07 -12.83 17.59
C GLU A 238 -1.51 -12.35 17.46
N VAL A 239 -2.31 -12.92 16.55
CA VAL A 239 -3.68 -12.47 16.22
C VAL A 239 -4.57 -12.33 17.46
N ASN A 240 -4.84 -13.42 18.17
CA ASN A 240 -5.76 -13.39 19.30
C ASN A 240 -5.23 -12.60 20.52
N PRO A 241 -3.93 -12.67 20.87
CA PRO A 241 -3.35 -11.77 21.86
C PRO A 241 -3.57 -10.28 21.55
N VAL A 242 -3.34 -9.85 20.30
CA VAL A 242 -3.56 -8.47 19.86
C VAL A 242 -5.05 -8.10 19.93
N ILE A 243 -5.96 -8.96 19.45
CA ILE A 243 -7.42 -8.74 19.58
C ILE A 243 -7.78 -8.49 21.04
N LYS A 244 -7.30 -9.35 21.95
CA LYS A 244 -7.60 -9.23 23.37
C LYS A 244 -7.10 -7.90 23.93
N ALA A 245 -5.85 -7.51 23.65
CA ALA A 245 -5.28 -6.25 24.12
C ALA A 245 -6.04 -5.02 23.61
N LEU A 246 -6.45 -5.02 22.34
CA LEU A 246 -7.28 -3.95 21.77
C LEU A 246 -8.65 -3.88 22.45
N ARG A 247 -9.33 -5.03 22.62
CA ARG A 247 -10.65 -5.09 23.26
C ARG A 247 -10.63 -4.69 24.73
N ASP A 248 -9.62 -5.11 25.48
CA ASP A 248 -9.43 -4.73 26.90
C ASP A 248 -9.23 -3.21 27.06
N ASN A 249 -8.74 -2.54 26.01
CA ASN A 249 -8.56 -1.09 25.94
C ASN A 249 -9.72 -0.33 25.26
N GLY A 250 -10.83 -1.02 24.95
CA GLY A 250 -11.99 -0.41 24.31
C GLY A 250 -11.80 -0.05 22.84
N ILE A 251 -10.83 -0.67 22.17
CA ILE A 251 -10.56 -0.51 20.74
C ILE A 251 -11.26 -1.64 19.98
N GLU A 252 -12.11 -1.28 19.01
CA GLU A 252 -12.88 -2.23 18.20
C GLU A 252 -12.02 -2.85 17.10
N ILE A 253 -12.19 -4.14 16.82
CA ILE A 253 -11.65 -4.79 15.63
C ILE A 253 -12.67 -4.63 14.52
N THR A 254 -12.26 -4.12 13.36
CA THR A 254 -13.15 -3.88 12.23
C THR A 254 -12.98 -4.90 11.10
N ALA A 255 -11.81 -5.53 10.98
CA ALA A 255 -11.57 -6.61 10.04
C ALA A 255 -10.35 -7.45 10.47
N LEU A 256 -10.32 -8.71 10.04
CA LEU A 256 -9.18 -9.63 10.12
C LEU A 256 -9.13 -10.45 8.83
N HIS A 257 -8.05 -10.33 8.06
CA HIS A 257 -7.91 -10.94 6.72
C HIS A 257 -6.44 -11.06 6.31
N ASN A 258 -6.15 -11.21 5.02
CA ASN A 258 -4.80 -11.27 4.46
C ASN A 258 -4.72 -10.27 3.29
N HIS A 259 -3.55 -9.68 3.00
CA HIS A 259 -3.35 -8.81 1.83
C HIS A 259 -2.64 -9.51 0.66
N MET A 260 -1.99 -10.64 0.92
CA MET A 260 -1.22 -11.41 -0.08
C MET A 260 -1.71 -12.85 -0.12
N LEU A 261 -1.49 -13.51 -1.25
CA LEU A 261 -1.90 -14.89 -1.47
C LEU A 261 -0.84 -15.90 -1.00
N ASP A 262 0.44 -15.58 -1.16
CA ASP A 262 1.59 -16.49 -1.02
C ASP A 262 2.71 -15.93 -0.14
N ASP A 263 2.32 -15.22 0.92
CA ASP A 263 3.24 -14.55 1.83
C ASP A 263 3.97 -15.48 2.79
N GLU A 264 5.23 -15.12 3.09
CA GLU A 264 6.10 -15.82 4.03
C GLU A 264 6.78 -14.84 5.01
N PRO A 265 6.62 -15.03 6.34
CA PRO A 265 5.69 -15.97 6.98
C PRO A 265 4.23 -15.62 6.63
N ARG A 266 3.27 -16.52 6.88
CA ARG A 266 1.86 -16.19 6.68
C ARG A 266 1.44 -15.06 7.63
N LEU A 267 1.03 -13.94 7.04
CA LEU A 267 0.59 -12.72 7.67
C LEU A 267 -0.93 -12.62 7.69
N PHE A 268 -1.42 -11.97 8.73
CA PHE A 268 -2.79 -11.58 8.95
C PHE A 268 -2.82 -10.08 9.18
N PHE A 269 -3.80 -9.41 8.59
CA PHE A 269 -3.98 -7.98 8.66
C PHE A 269 -5.22 -7.69 9.48
N MET A 270 -5.14 -6.70 10.36
CA MET A 270 -6.18 -6.42 11.33
C MET A 270 -6.41 -4.93 11.47
N HIS A 271 -7.60 -4.50 11.06
CA HIS A 271 -8.04 -3.12 11.22
C HIS A 271 -8.79 -2.94 12.52
N PHE A 272 -8.75 -1.71 12.99
CA PHE A 272 -9.37 -1.33 14.25
C PHE A 272 -9.98 0.07 14.19
N TRP A 273 -10.86 0.38 15.14
CA TRP A 273 -11.48 1.69 15.26
C TRP A 273 -11.75 2.05 16.73
N ALA A 274 -11.50 3.31 17.09
CA ALA A 274 -11.99 3.92 18.32
C ALA A 274 -12.01 5.45 18.19
N ASN A 275 -12.80 6.13 19.03
CA ASN A 275 -12.76 7.59 19.16
C ASN A 275 -12.89 7.97 20.64
N ASP A 276 -11.79 8.38 21.25
CA ASP A 276 -11.67 8.66 22.69
C ASP A 276 -10.45 9.55 22.97
N ASP A 277 -10.10 9.77 24.24
CA ASP A 277 -8.86 10.43 24.68
C ASP A 277 -7.64 9.85 23.94
N ALA A 278 -6.89 10.70 23.26
CA ALA A 278 -5.86 10.26 22.32
C ALA A 278 -4.69 9.56 23.04
N VAL A 279 -4.33 10.00 24.25
CA VAL A 279 -3.23 9.41 25.02
C VAL A 279 -3.64 8.05 25.61
N LYS A 280 -4.89 7.90 26.08
CA LYS A 280 -5.46 6.61 26.48
C LYS A 280 -5.42 5.63 25.30
N LEU A 281 -5.86 6.05 24.13
CA LEU A 281 -5.83 5.23 22.92
C LEU A 281 -4.40 4.84 22.52
N ALA A 282 -3.44 5.76 22.59
CA ALA A 282 -2.03 5.46 22.33
C ALA A 282 -1.46 4.39 23.28
N ARG A 283 -1.82 4.41 24.58
CA ARG A 283 -1.44 3.36 25.54
C ARG A 283 -2.07 2.01 25.19
N GLY A 284 -3.35 1.99 24.79
CA GLY A 284 -4.00 0.74 24.38
C GLY A 284 -3.38 0.14 23.12
N LEU A 285 -2.96 0.98 22.18
CA LEU A 285 -2.21 0.55 21.00
C LEU A 285 -0.80 0.06 21.35
N HIS A 286 -0.11 0.69 22.31
CA HIS A 286 1.15 0.19 22.86
C HIS A 286 0.97 -1.22 23.44
N ASP A 287 -0.06 -1.46 24.25
CA ASP A 287 -0.33 -2.78 24.84
C ASP A 287 -0.57 -3.86 23.78
N ALA A 288 -1.23 -3.50 22.67
CA ALA A 288 -1.41 -4.36 21.52
C ALA A 288 -0.09 -4.64 20.79
N LEU A 289 0.73 -3.61 20.52
CA LEU A 289 2.06 -3.76 19.93
C LEU A 289 2.99 -4.65 20.78
N ALA A 290 2.84 -4.61 22.11
CA ALA A 290 3.61 -5.47 23.01
C ALA A 290 3.27 -6.97 22.90
N GLN A 291 2.18 -7.34 22.21
CA GLN A 291 1.81 -8.72 21.93
C GLN A 291 2.40 -9.27 20.62
N MET A 292 3.21 -8.48 19.91
CA MET A 292 3.76 -8.83 18.62
C MET A 292 5.22 -8.39 18.48
N LYS A 293 5.89 -8.92 17.46
CA LYS A 293 7.28 -8.57 17.17
C LYS A 293 7.39 -7.42 16.19
N VAL A 294 7.87 -6.30 16.71
CA VAL A 294 8.09 -5.06 15.98
C VAL A 294 9.55 -4.68 15.97
N ALA A 295 10.01 -4.00 14.92
CA ALA A 295 11.33 -3.41 14.91
C ALA A 295 11.37 -2.29 15.96
N HIS A 296 12.45 -2.25 16.73
CA HIS A 296 12.74 -1.12 17.61
C HIS A 296 13.60 -0.12 16.84
N SER A 297 13.24 1.16 16.94
CA SER A 297 14.00 2.30 16.42
C SER A 297 15.29 2.53 17.20
#